data_AF-A0A9W8NMF6-F1
#
_entry.id   AF-A0A9W8NMF6-F1
#
_cell.length_a   1.000
_cell.length_b   1.000
_cell.length_c   1.000
_cell.angle_alpha   90.00
_cell.angle_beta   90.00
_cell.angle_gamma   90.00
#
_symmetry.space_group_name_H-M   'P 1'
#
loop_
_entity.id
_entity.type
_entity.pdbx_description
1 polymer ?
#
loop_
_entity_poly.entity_id
_entity_poly.type
_entity_poly.pdbx_seq_one_letter_code
_entity_poly.pdbx_strand_id
1 'polypeptide(L)'
;MQIADESLSNIYVCGDVAENSTPNPNSRSARAQAIVVADNVILAMDGHKPTNVYKPQWLEALIKLTLGLDKSVTHIGDFGETELLFPAKEKDLALMSSGAWKHFGAAPFQDDTTALQRFITKT
;
A
#
# COMPACT_ATOMS: atom_id res chain seq x y z
N MET A 1 -4.50 11.03 -8.74
CA MET A 1 -4.16 12.20 -9.57
C MET A 1 -5.43 12.69 -10.22
N GLN A 2 -5.61 14.01 -10.28
CA GLN A 2 -6.73 14.63 -10.99
C GLN A 2 -6.54 14.39 -12.49
N ILE A 3 -7.61 14.09 -13.22
CA ILE A 3 -7.51 13.92 -14.66
C ILE A 3 -7.25 15.26 -15.35
N ALA A 4 -6.52 15.24 -16.47
CA ALA A 4 -6.14 16.44 -17.22
C ALA A 4 -7.28 16.95 -18.13
N ASP A 5 -8.48 17.05 -17.57
CA ASP A 5 -9.67 17.59 -18.22
C ASP A 5 -10.34 18.59 -17.27
N GLU A 6 -10.31 19.87 -17.63
CA GLU A 6 -10.85 20.95 -16.81
C GLU A 6 -12.37 20.83 -16.59
N SER A 7 -13.09 20.18 -17.51
CA SER A 7 -14.53 19.92 -17.35
C SER A 7 -14.84 18.87 -16.28
N LEU A 8 -13.82 18.11 -15.85
CA LEU A 8 -13.92 17.01 -14.90
C LEU A 8 -13.00 17.24 -13.68
N SER A 9 -12.97 18.46 -13.18
CA SER A 9 -12.12 18.88 -12.06
C SER A 9 -12.36 18.13 -10.74
N ASN A 10 -13.46 17.40 -10.61
CA ASN A 10 -13.79 16.57 -9.45
C ASN A 10 -13.47 15.07 -9.64
N ILE A 11 -12.82 14.69 -10.75
CA ILE A 11 -12.48 13.29 -11.05
C ILE A 11 -11.00 13.03 -10.79
N TYR A 12 -10.73 11.95 -10.07
CA TYR A 12 -9.40 11.51 -9.69
C TYR A 12 -9.20 10.02 -9.98
N VAL A 13 -7.98 9.64 -10.35
CA VAL A 13 -7.55 8.25 -10.61
C VAL A 13 -6.32 7.90 -9.77
N CYS A 14 -6.18 6.67 -9.29
CA CYS A 14 -4.96 6.23 -8.59
C CYS A 14 -4.76 4.73 -8.78
N GLY A 15 -3.55 4.24 -8.51
CA GLY A 15 -3.19 2.84 -8.70
C GLY A 15 -3.05 2.46 -10.16
N ASP A 16 -3.44 1.23 -10.51
CA ASP A 16 -3.13 0.62 -11.81
C ASP A 16 -3.80 1.33 -13.00
N VAL A 17 -4.91 2.03 -12.76
CA VAL A 17 -5.61 2.81 -13.81
C VAL A 17 -5.00 4.20 -14.04
N ALA A 18 -4.11 4.64 -13.15
CA ALA A 18 -3.46 5.93 -13.28
C ALA A 18 -2.15 5.77 -14.05
N GLU A 19 -2.12 6.24 -15.29
CA GLU A 19 -0.86 6.36 -16.03
C GLU A 19 0.09 7.28 -15.26
N ASN A 20 1.23 6.74 -14.84
CA ASN A 20 2.22 7.46 -14.06
C ASN A 20 3.63 6.94 -14.41
N SER A 21 4.64 7.78 -14.25
CA SER A 21 6.04 7.44 -14.54
C SER A 21 6.73 6.70 -13.38
N THR A 22 5.99 6.01 -12.50
CA THR A 22 6.61 5.19 -11.44
C THR A 22 7.21 3.94 -12.11
N PRO A 23 8.53 3.70 -12.06
CA PRO A 23 9.12 2.59 -12.82
C PRO A 23 8.69 1.21 -12.34
N ASN A 24 8.39 1.09 -11.05
CA ASN A 24 7.93 -0.15 -10.42
C ASN A 24 6.56 0.08 -9.79
N PRO A 25 5.47 0.15 -10.58
CA PRO A 25 4.13 0.33 -10.05
C PRO A 25 3.78 -0.82 -9.10
N ASN A 26 3.31 -0.50 -7.90
CA ASN A 26 2.97 -1.47 -6.88
C ASN A 26 1.97 -0.88 -5.87
N SER A 27 1.55 -1.69 -4.90
CA SER A 27 0.56 -1.28 -3.90
C SER A 27 1.00 -0.09 -3.04
N ARG A 28 2.31 0.11 -2.83
CA ARG A 28 2.84 1.22 -2.05
C ARG A 28 2.73 2.53 -2.81
N SER A 29 3.09 2.58 -4.09
CA SER A 29 2.89 3.77 -4.93
C SER A 29 1.41 4.06 -5.15
N ALA A 30 0.57 3.04 -5.36
CA ALA A 30 -0.88 3.20 -5.43
C ALA A 30 -1.47 3.83 -4.16
N ARG A 31 -1.03 3.36 -2.97
CA ARG A 31 -1.42 3.95 -1.69
C ARG A 31 -0.98 5.40 -1.55
N ALA A 32 0.26 5.73 -1.92
CA ALA A 32 0.76 7.10 -1.87
C ALA A 32 -0.04 8.04 -2.79
N GLN A 33 -0.39 7.58 -3.99
CA GLN A 33 -1.28 8.31 -4.89
C GLN A 33 -2.67 8.53 -4.27
N ALA A 34 -3.23 7.51 -3.62
CA ALA A 34 -4.55 7.60 -2.98
C ALA A 34 -4.56 8.64 -1.84
N ILE A 35 -3.47 8.73 -1.06
CA ILE A 35 -3.31 9.77 -0.02
C ILE A 35 -3.34 11.16 -0.64
N VAL A 36 -2.55 11.40 -1.70
CA VAL A 36 -2.54 12.70 -2.41
C VAL A 36 -3.92 13.05 -2.97
N VAL A 37 -4.66 12.06 -3.49
CA VAL A 37 -6.03 12.26 -3.95
C VAL A 37 -6.94 12.65 -2.80
N ALA A 38 -6.89 11.94 -1.67
CA ALA A 38 -7.70 12.24 -0.51
C ALA A 38 -7.47 13.67 0.02
N ASP A 39 -6.21 14.09 0.13
CA ASP A 39 -5.86 15.45 0.58
C ASP A 39 -6.41 16.51 -0.38
N ASN A 40 -6.34 16.26 -1.69
CA ASN A 40 -6.90 17.15 -2.70
C ASN A 40 -8.43 17.22 -2.68
N VAL A 41 -9.11 16.11 -2.40
CA VAL A 41 -10.57 16.09 -2.21
C VAL A 41 -10.95 16.94 -0.99
N ILE A 42 -10.23 16.81 0.12
CA ILE A 42 -10.45 17.63 1.32
C ILE A 42 -10.24 19.11 1.01
N LEU A 43 -9.15 19.47 0.33
CA LEU A 43 -8.92 20.86 -0.10
C LEU A 43 -10.08 21.41 -0.94
N ALA A 44 -10.55 20.63 -1.93
CA ALA A 44 -11.67 21.02 -2.77
C ALA A 44 -12.97 21.21 -1.98
N MET A 45 -13.24 20.31 -1.01
CA MET A 45 -14.40 20.43 -0.11
C MET A 45 -14.34 21.71 0.73
N ASP A 46 -13.14 22.12 1.15
CA ASP A 46 -12.91 23.36 1.90
C ASP A 46 -12.89 24.62 1.01
N GLY A 47 -13.18 24.49 -0.29
CA GLY A 47 -13.20 25.60 -1.25
C GLY A 47 -11.81 26.03 -1.76
N HIS A 48 -10.77 25.26 -1.44
CA HIS A 48 -9.41 25.50 -1.92
C HIS A 48 -9.15 24.77 -3.24
N LYS A 49 -8.25 25.33 -4.05
CA LYS A 49 -7.79 24.64 -5.26
C LYS A 49 -6.95 23.40 -4.87
N PRO A 50 -7.21 22.22 -5.45
CA PRO A 50 -6.31 21.07 -5.33
C PRO A 50 -4.89 21.41 -5.82
N THR A 51 -3.88 21.28 -4.96
CA THR A 51 -2.48 21.64 -5.29
C THR A 51 -1.49 20.50 -5.04
N ASN A 52 -1.91 19.41 -4.39
CA ASN A 52 -1.00 18.31 -4.07
C ASN A 52 -0.73 17.47 -5.32
N VAL A 53 0.56 17.25 -5.59
CA VAL A 53 1.03 16.44 -6.73
C VAL A 53 1.82 15.26 -6.21
N TYR A 54 1.44 14.07 -6.64
CA TYR A 54 2.17 12.85 -6.32
C TYR A 54 3.54 12.87 -7.00
N LYS A 55 4.58 12.57 -6.22
CA LYS A 55 5.95 12.40 -6.71
C LYS A 55 6.48 11.05 -6.23
N PRO A 56 6.81 10.12 -7.14
CA PRO A 56 7.35 8.82 -6.78
C PRO A 56 8.53 8.95 -5.82
N GLN A 57 8.52 8.19 -4.72
CA GLN A 57 9.64 8.13 -3.79
C GLN A 57 10.44 6.84 -4.03
N TRP A 58 11.76 6.90 -3.89
CA TRP A 58 12.61 5.74 -4.14
C TRP A 58 12.28 4.54 -3.23
N LEU A 59 11.86 4.80 -2.00
CA LEU A 59 11.43 3.76 -1.05
C LEU A 59 10.17 3.01 -1.53
N GLU A 60 9.38 3.62 -2.40
CA GLU A 60 8.20 2.99 -3.00
C GLU A 60 8.58 1.92 -4.01
N ALA A 61 9.79 1.94 -4.56
CA ALA A 61 10.32 0.92 -5.47
C ALA A 61 10.79 -0.36 -4.75
N LEU A 62 10.78 -0.38 -3.41
CA LEU A 62 11.13 -1.58 -2.63
C LEU A 62 10.04 -2.63 -2.71
N ILE A 63 10.42 -3.83 -3.17
CA ILE A 63 9.52 -4.98 -3.23
C ILE A 63 10.13 -6.14 -2.45
N LYS A 64 9.39 -6.68 -1.48
CA LYS A 64 9.75 -7.92 -0.78
C LYS A 64 8.95 -9.06 -1.39
N LEU A 65 9.67 -10.00 -2.00
CA LEU A 65 9.11 -11.20 -2.63
C LEU A 65 9.29 -12.39 -1.69
N THR A 66 8.20 -12.98 -1.22
CA THR A 66 8.23 -14.21 -0.41
C THR A 66 8.37 -15.42 -1.32
N LEU A 67 9.33 -16.30 -0.99
CA LEU A 67 9.62 -17.54 -1.70
C LEU A 67 9.18 -18.71 -0.82
N GLY A 68 7.87 -18.96 -0.77
CA GLY A 68 7.27 -19.81 0.26
C GLY A 68 7.16 -19.07 1.60
N LEU A 69 7.17 -19.84 2.69
CA LEU A 69 6.94 -19.32 4.05
C LEU A 69 8.23 -19.00 4.83
N ASP A 70 9.39 -19.46 4.34
CA ASP A 70 10.65 -19.44 5.10
C ASP A 70 11.73 -18.55 4.47
N LYS A 71 11.51 -18.07 3.24
CA LYS A 71 12.48 -17.29 2.47
C LYS A 71 11.84 -16.07 1.83
N SER A 72 12.64 -15.04 1.63
CA SER A 72 12.28 -13.92 0.79
C SER A 72 13.50 -13.31 0.11
N VAL A 73 13.23 -12.49 -0.90
CA VAL A 73 14.21 -11.61 -1.51
C VAL A 73 13.61 -10.21 -1.52
N THR A 74 14.35 -9.24 -1.00
CA THR A 74 14.00 -7.83 -1.17
C THR A 74 14.71 -7.29 -2.40
N HIS A 75 13.94 -6.77 -3.34
CA HIS A 75 14.42 -6.10 -4.54
C HIS A 75 14.38 -4.59 -4.35
N ILE A 76 15.48 -3.94 -4.73
CA ILE A 76 15.61 -2.49 -4.82
C ILE A 76 16.18 -2.16 -6.20
N GLY A 77 15.40 -1.46 -7.03
CA GLY A 77 15.87 -0.95 -8.32
C GLY A 77 16.05 0.57 -8.25
N ASP A 78 17.05 1.11 -8.94
CA ASP A 78 17.43 2.53 -8.91
C ASP A 78 16.82 3.39 -10.04
N PHE A 79 15.63 3.04 -10.55
CA PHE A 79 15.00 3.71 -11.71
C PHE A 79 15.86 3.63 -13.00
N GLY A 80 16.94 2.83 -13.01
CA GLY A 80 17.83 2.55 -14.14
C GLY A 80 18.09 1.05 -14.34
N GLU A 81 19.32 0.68 -14.71
CA GLU A 81 19.68 -0.74 -14.97
C GLU A 81 20.26 -1.47 -13.76
N THR A 82 20.41 -0.83 -12.60
CA THR A 82 21.02 -1.46 -11.42
C THR A 82 19.95 -2.03 -10.50
N GLU A 83 20.00 -3.34 -10.28
CA GLU A 83 19.14 -4.05 -9.34
C GLU A 83 19.95 -4.59 -8.16
N LEU A 84 19.46 -4.34 -6.95
CA LEU A 84 19.99 -4.91 -5.72
C LEU A 84 19.01 -5.92 -5.13
N LEU A 85 19.50 -7.13 -4.87
CA LEU A 85 18.73 -8.24 -4.30
C LEU A 85 19.29 -8.62 -2.93
N PHE A 86 18.43 -8.58 -1.92
CA PHE A 86 18.77 -8.93 -0.55
C PHE A 86 17.99 -10.17 -0.11
N PRO A 87 18.61 -11.37 -0.15
CA PRO A 87 17.96 -12.58 0.33
C PRO A 87 17.83 -12.56 1.86
N ALA A 88 16.71 -13.09 2.37
CA ALA A 88 16.43 -13.18 3.79
C ALA A 88 15.67 -14.48 4.12
N LYS A 89 15.69 -14.85 5.41
CA LYS A 89 14.82 -15.88 5.98
C LYS A 89 13.63 -15.23 6.67
N GLU A 90 12.45 -15.77 6.43
CA GLU A 90 11.26 -15.43 7.19
C GLU A 90 11.20 -16.24 8.47
N LYS A 91 10.85 -15.58 9.58
CA LYS A 91 10.83 -16.19 10.92
C LYS A 91 9.42 -16.40 11.45
N ASP A 92 8.44 -15.79 10.83
CA ASP A 92 7.03 -15.83 11.23
C ASP A 92 6.22 -16.51 10.13
N LEU A 93 5.50 -17.57 10.50
CA LEU A 93 4.63 -18.33 9.59
C LEU A 93 3.50 -17.45 9.03
N ALA A 94 3.05 -16.46 9.80
CA ALA A 94 2.01 -15.53 9.38
C ALA A 94 2.55 -14.42 8.46
N LEU A 95 3.86 -14.44 8.16
CA LEU A 95 4.55 -13.44 7.34
C LEU A 95 4.18 -12.02 7.82
N MET A 96 3.83 -11.12 6.90
CA MET A 96 3.52 -9.72 7.21
C MET A 96 2.02 -9.46 7.42
N SER A 97 1.18 -10.51 7.53
CA SER A 97 -0.30 -10.37 7.62
C SER A 97 -0.75 -9.54 8.81
N SER A 98 -0.01 -9.58 9.92
CA SER A 98 -0.28 -8.78 11.12
C SER A 98 -0.29 -7.27 10.83
N GLY A 99 0.58 -6.80 9.93
CA GLY A 99 0.64 -5.40 9.52
C GLY A 99 -0.63 -4.95 8.81
N ALA A 100 -1.17 -5.80 7.93
CA ALA A 100 -2.42 -5.50 7.22
C ALA A 100 -3.58 -5.28 8.20
N TRP A 101 -3.74 -6.17 9.18
CA TRP A 101 -4.79 -6.05 10.21
C TRP A 101 -4.62 -4.83 11.10
N LYS A 102 -3.38 -4.46 11.45
CA LYS A 102 -3.10 -3.23 12.20
C LYS A 102 -3.54 -1.97 11.45
N HIS A 103 -3.44 -1.95 10.13
CA HIS A 103 -3.94 -0.83 9.32
C HIS A 103 -5.47 -0.67 9.40
N PHE A 104 -6.20 -1.71 9.78
CA PHE A 104 -7.65 -1.66 10.06
C PHE A 104 -7.97 -1.42 11.55
N GLY A 105 -6.97 -1.13 12.38
CA GLY A 105 -7.17 -0.90 13.82
C GLY A 105 -7.35 -2.17 14.67
N ALA A 106 -7.13 -3.35 14.10
CA ALA A 106 -7.22 -4.61 14.84
C ALA A 106 -5.95 -4.92 15.62
N ALA A 107 -6.08 -5.71 16.70
CA ALA A 107 -4.97 -6.33 17.41
C ALA A 107 -4.77 -7.77 16.88
N PRO A 108 -3.81 -8.02 15.97
CA PRO A 108 -3.69 -9.32 15.32
C PRO A 108 -3.20 -10.39 16.31
N PHE A 109 -3.69 -11.62 16.15
CA PHE A 109 -3.32 -12.80 16.95
C PHE A 109 -3.61 -12.67 18.45
N GLN A 110 -4.43 -11.70 18.85
CA GLN A 110 -5.04 -11.67 20.17
C GLN A 110 -6.41 -12.32 20.09
N ASP A 111 -6.49 -13.57 20.51
CA ASP A 111 -7.76 -14.25 20.67
C ASP A 111 -8.34 -13.93 22.04
N ASP A 112 -9.53 -13.32 22.07
CA ASP A 112 -10.35 -13.33 23.28
C ASP A 112 -10.91 -14.75 23.45
N THR A 113 -10.32 -15.50 24.38
CA THR A 113 -10.73 -16.87 24.72
C THR A 113 -12.23 -16.98 25.01
N THR A 114 -12.87 -15.90 25.50
CA THR A 114 -14.32 -15.81 25.73
C THR A 114 -15.12 -15.75 24.42
N ALA A 115 -14.57 -15.14 23.37
CA ALA A 115 -15.19 -15.05 22.05
C ALA A 115 -15.06 -16.39 21.29
N LEU A 116 -13.92 -17.07 21.42
CA LEU A 116 -13.68 -18.38 20.79
C LEU A 116 -14.55 -19.50 21.38
N GLN A 117 -14.84 -19.47 22.69
CA GLN A 117 -15.71 -20.45 23.33
C GLN A 117 -17.08 -20.57 22.66
N ARG A 118 -17.63 -19.47 22.14
CA ARG A 118 -18.93 -19.40 21.45
C ARG A 118 -18.99 -20.25 20.17
N PHE A 119 -17.84 -20.54 19.57
CA PHE A 119 -17.70 -21.38 18.38
C PHE A 119 -17.37 -22.84 18.72
N ILE A 120 -16.84 -23.11 19.92
CA ILE A 120 -16.44 -24.44 20.37
C ILE A 120 -17.59 -25.16 21.10
N THR A 121 -18.51 -24.44 21.76
CA THR A 121 -19.62 -25.06 22.52
C THR A 121 -20.86 -25.42 21.68
N LYS A 122 -20.83 -25.21 20.35
CA LYS A 122 -21.87 -25.75 19.44
C LYS A 122 -21.46 -27.13 18.92
N THR A 123 -21.38 -28.11 19.81
CA THR A 123 -21.35 -29.54 19.48
C THR A 123 -22.18 -30.27 20.52
#